data_AF-A0A0N4WM69-F1
#
_entry.id   AF-A0A0N4WM69-F1
#
_cell.length_a   1.000
_cell.length_b   1.000
_cell.length_c   1.000
_cell.angle_alpha   90.00
_cell.angle_beta   90.00
_cell.angle_gamma   90.00
#
_symmetry.space_group_name_H-M   'P 1'
#
loop_
_entity.id
_entity.type
_entity.pdbx_description
1 polymer ?
#
loop_
_entity_poly.entity_id
_entity_poly.type
_entity_poly.pdbx_seq_one_letter_code
_entity_poly.pdbx_strand_id
1 'polypeptide(L)'
;LPKNQLQTRKVQIGRVKTRSGTTLNFNVEDDSNRFAYIKGPSCCGFGCCTKCFRNKKDRSQIGMITKQFGGVIKEAVSDADTFRVTFPPTLPVTSKMILIAAVFLIDFIAFEDN
;
A
#
# COMPACT_ATOMS: atom_id res chain seq x y z
N LEU A 1 42.17 21.81 1.83
CA LEU A 1 41.48 20.70 1.10
C LEU A 1 39.98 20.99 1.11
N PRO A 2 39.35 21.36 -0.02
CA PRO A 2 37.92 21.63 -0.01
C PRO A 2 37.16 20.30 0.08
N LYS A 3 36.21 20.24 1.02
CA LYS A 3 35.30 19.10 1.20
C LYS A 3 34.39 19.06 -0.03
N ASN A 4 34.54 18.03 -0.87
CA ASN A 4 33.58 17.70 -1.91
C ASN A 4 32.21 17.48 -1.25
N GLN A 5 31.36 18.49 -1.35
CA GLN A 5 29.94 18.40 -1.04
C GLN A 5 29.34 17.46 -2.06
N LEU A 6 29.25 16.17 -1.73
CA LEU A 6 28.37 15.23 -2.42
C LEU A 6 26.96 15.78 -2.26
N GLN A 7 26.54 16.58 -3.21
CA GLN A 7 25.18 17.11 -3.30
C GLN A 7 24.31 15.91 -3.67
N THR A 8 23.92 15.13 -2.66
CA THR A 8 23.09 13.93 -2.85
C THR A 8 21.76 14.39 -3.41
N ARG A 9 21.61 14.28 -4.73
CA ARG A 9 20.36 14.52 -5.43
C ARG A 9 19.29 13.65 -4.75
N LYS A 10 18.26 14.30 -4.19
CA LYS A 10 17.10 13.59 -3.66
C LYS A 10 16.42 12.88 -4.83
N VAL A 11 16.36 11.55 -4.80
CA VAL A 11 15.65 10.75 -5.80
C VAL A 11 14.28 10.41 -5.24
N GLN A 12 13.23 10.75 -5.98
CA GLN A 12 11.87 10.40 -5.63
C GLN A 12 11.53 9.02 -6.18
N ILE A 13 11.11 8.11 -5.30
CA ILE A 13 10.70 6.74 -5.69
C ILE A 13 9.30 6.74 -6.31
N GLY A 14 8.34 7.41 -5.64
CA GLY A 14 6.93 7.44 -6.05
C GLY A 14 6.07 8.20 -5.06
N ARG A 15 4.74 8.03 -5.13
CA ARG A 15 3.75 8.59 -4.20
C ARG A 15 2.60 7.60 -3.99
N VAL A 16 2.04 7.62 -2.78
CA VAL A 16 0.74 7.01 -2.49
C VAL A 16 -0.18 8.14 -2.04
N LYS A 17 -1.35 8.26 -2.67
CA LYS A 17 -2.34 9.30 -2.35
C LYS A 17 -3.67 8.65 -2.04
N THR A 18 -4.27 9.03 -0.93
CA THR A 18 -5.66 8.68 -0.64
C THR A 18 -6.59 9.61 -1.39
N ARG A 19 -7.78 9.14 -1.73
CA ARG A 19 -8.91 10.00 -2.12
C ARG A 19 -9.93 9.96 -1.00
N SER A 20 -10.25 11.10 -0.43
CA SER A 20 -11.34 11.24 0.54
C SER A 20 -12.68 10.89 -0.12
N GLY A 21 -13.47 10.08 0.58
CA GLY A 21 -14.77 9.57 0.16
C GLY A 21 -15.23 8.43 1.07
N THR A 22 -16.45 7.92 0.89
CA THR A 22 -17.01 6.83 1.71
C THR A 22 -16.28 5.48 1.54
N THR A 23 -15.45 5.36 0.50
CA THR A 23 -14.54 4.23 0.30
C THR A 23 -13.12 4.76 0.25
N LEU A 24 -12.26 4.25 1.13
CA LEU A 24 -10.83 4.52 1.06
C LEU A 24 -10.32 4.05 -0.29
N ASN A 25 -9.79 4.95 -1.13
CA ASN A 25 -9.19 4.59 -2.41
C ASN A 25 -7.80 5.18 -2.48
N PHE A 26 -6.83 4.40 -2.97
CA PHE A 26 -5.44 4.80 -3.03
C PHE A 26 -4.94 4.81 -4.47
N ASN A 27 -4.34 5.93 -4.87
CA ASN A 27 -3.54 6.02 -6.08
C ASN A 27 -2.08 5.73 -5.74
N VAL A 28 -1.50 4.77 -6.44
CA VAL A 28 -0.09 4.39 -6.32
C VAL A 28 0.60 4.88 -7.59
N GLU A 29 1.56 5.78 -7.43
CA GLU A 29 2.19 6.54 -8.52
C GLU A 29 3.69 6.29 -8.51
N ASP A 30 4.21 5.77 -9.62
CA ASP A 30 5.63 5.75 -9.95
C ASP A 30 6.05 7.12 -10.55
N ASP A 31 7.27 7.20 -11.07
CA ASP A 31 7.80 8.36 -11.79
C ASP A 31 6.91 8.81 -12.96
N SER A 32 6.21 7.86 -13.60
CA SER A 32 5.28 8.10 -14.70
C SER A 32 3.87 8.52 -14.25
N ASN A 33 3.58 8.51 -12.94
CA ASN A 33 2.26 8.70 -12.33
C ASN A 33 1.17 7.67 -12.74
N ARG A 34 1.54 6.55 -13.39
CA ARG A 34 0.58 5.63 -14.05
C ARG A 34 0.62 4.19 -13.54
N PHE A 35 1.09 3.97 -12.32
CA PHE A 35 1.30 2.61 -11.83
C PHE A 35 0.01 1.85 -11.47
N ALA A 36 -0.59 2.11 -10.30
CA ALA A 36 -1.70 1.29 -9.82
C ALA A 36 -2.75 2.07 -9.02
N TYR A 37 -3.91 1.45 -8.81
CA TYR A 37 -4.91 1.88 -7.84
C TYR A 37 -5.26 0.72 -6.91
N ILE A 38 -5.46 1.02 -5.62
CA ILE A 38 -5.99 0.11 -4.60
C ILE A 38 -7.37 0.63 -4.22
N LYS A 39 -8.40 -0.20 -4.39
CA LYS A 39 -9.71 0.07 -3.79
C LYS A 39 -9.65 -0.45 -2.36
N GLY A 40 -9.93 0.39 -1.38
CA GLY A 40 -10.02 0.02 0.03
C GLY A 40 -11.35 -0.67 0.36
N PRO A 41 -11.54 -1.12 1.62
CA PRO A 41 -12.75 -1.84 2.01
C PRO A 41 -13.99 -0.96 1.81
N SER A 42 -14.99 -1.53 1.12
CA SER A 42 -16.37 -1.10 1.30
C SER A 42 -16.83 -1.71 2.61
N CYS A 43 -16.54 -1.06 3.74
CA CYS A 43 -17.04 -1.36 5.10
C CYS A 43 -17.39 -2.85 5.37
N CYS A 44 -16.51 -3.63 6.02
CA CYS A 44 -16.84 -5.03 6.35
C CYS A 44 -16.31 -5.44 7.73
N GLY A 45 -17.23 -5.63 8.67
CA GLY A 45 -17.01 -6.15 10.02
C GLY A 45 -16.86 -7.67 10.13
N PHE A 46 -16.19 -8.36 9.19
CA PHE A 46 -15.99 -9.82 9.26
C PHE A 46 -14.66 -10.27 8.64
N GLY A 47 -13.55 -9.98 9.33
CA GLY A 47 -12.33 -10.82 9.37
C GLY A 47 -11.57 -11.15 8.08
N CYS A 48 -11.95 -10.64 6.90
CA CYS A 48 -11.20 -10.84 5.66
C CYS A 48 -11.11 -9.55 4.84
N CYS A 49 -9.91 -8.97 4.80
CA CYS A 49 -9.62 -7.77 4.02
C CYS A 49 -8.51 -8.02 2.99
N THR A 50 -8.81 -8.83 1.97
CA THR A 50 -7.98 -8.88 0.74
C THR A 50 -8.36 -7.74 -0.19
N LYS A 51 -7.37 -7.04 -0.72
CA LYS A 51 -7.53 -5.93 -1.67
C LYS A 51 -6.57 -6.10 -2.84
N CYS A 52 -7.12 -6.14 -4.05
CA CYS A 52 -6.31 -6.16 -5.26
C CYS A 52 -5.88 -4.74 -5.62
N PHE A 53 -4.62 -4.58 -6.02
CA PHE A 53 -4.20 -3.40 -6.77
C PHE A 53 -4.14 -3.72 -8.25
N ARG A 54 -4.66 -2.78 -9.02
CA ARG A 54 -4.89 -2.94 -10.46
C ARG A 54 -4.19 -1.83 -11.21
N ASN A 55 -3.72 -2.15 -12.41
CA ASN A 55 -3.04 -1.23 -13.29
C ASN A 55 -3.95 -0.04 -13.63
N LYS A 56 -3.42 1.19 -13.59
CA LYS A 56 -4.21 2.39 -13.92
C LYS A 56 -4.65 2.42 -15.38
N LYS A 57 -3.87 1.85 -16.29
CA LYS A 57 -4.10 1.91 -17.75
C LYS A 57 -5.18 0.93 -18.21
N ASP A 58 -5.05 -0.34 -17.87
CA ASP A 58 -5.90 -1.42 -18.41
C ASP A 58 -6.76 -2.12 -17.36
N ARG A 59 -6.67 -1.71 -16.09
CA ARG A 59 -7.43 -2.27 -14.96
C ARG A 59 -7.09 -3.74 -14.66
N SER A 60 -6.08 -4.31 -15.30
CA SER A 60 -5.59 -5.66 -15.02
C SER A 60 -5.13 -5.76 -13.56
N GLN A 61 -5.34 -6.91 -12.95
CA GLN A 61 -4.86 -7.17 -11.61
C GLN A 61 -3.35 -7.37 -11.65
N ILE A 62 -2.63 -6.55 -10.89
CA ILE A 62 -1.18 -6.70 -10.73
C ILE A 62 -0.92 -7.62 -9.55
N GLY A 63 -1.57 -7.41 -8.42
CA GLY A 63 -1.36 -8.19 -7.21
C GLY A 63 -2.38 -7.90 -6.13
N MET A 64 -2.08 -8.32 -4.89
CA MET A 64 -2.97 -8.10 -3.75
C MET A 64 -2.22 -7.77 -2.47
N ILE A 65 -2.91 -7.06 -1.58
CA ILE A 65 -2.57 -6.84 -0.18
C ILE A 65 -3.67 -7.55 0.63
N THR A 66 -3.28 -8.42 1.55
CA THR A 66 -4.20 -9.14 2.43
C THR A 66 -3.81 -8.87 3.87
N LYS A 67 -4.74 -8.30 4.64
CA LYS A 67 -4.63 -8.33 6.10
C LYS A 67 -5.03 -9.72 6.60
N GLN A 68 -4.08 -10.43 7.20
CA GLN A 68 -4.27 -11.75 7.77
C GLN A 68 -4.71 -11.60 9.23
N PHE A 69 -6.00 -11.80 9.48
CA PHE A 69 -6.52 -11.89 10.85
C PHE A 69 -6.29 -13.31 11.38
N GLY A 70 -5.78 -13.44 12.60
CA GLY A 70 -5.60 -14.73 13.29
C GLY A 70 -6.90 -15.40 13.76
N GLY A 71 -8.06 -14.87 13.36
CA GLY A 71 -9.39 -15.24 13.82
C GLY A 71 -9.92 -14.33 14.92
N VAL A 72 -11.25 -14.34 15.11
CA VAL A 72 -12.02 -13.49 16.05
C VAL A 72 -11.59 -13.64 17.52
N ILE A 73 -10.94 -14.76 17.87
CA ILE A 73 -10.58 -15.13 19.26
C ILE A 73 -9.15 -14.69 19.63
N LYS A 74 -8.29 -14.36 18.65
CA LYS A 74 -6.90 -13.96 18.90
C LYS A 74 -6.69 -12.45 19.06
N GLU A 75 -7.74 -11.65 18.87
CA GLU A 75 -7.66 -10.18 18.93
C GLU A 75 -7.53 -9.61 20.35
N ALA A 76 -7.75 -10.41 21.40
CA ALA A 76 -7.65 -9.92 22.78
C ALA A 76 -6.20 -9.82 23.32
N VAL A 77 -5.18 -10.28 22.58
CA VAL A 77 -3.85 -10.54 23.19
C VAL A 77 -2.65 -9.94 22.45
N SER A 78 -2.75 -9.53 21.18
CA SER A 78 -1.72 -8.68 20.57
C SER A 78 -2.23 -7.89 19.37
N ASP A 79 -2.03 -6.58 19.41
CA ASP A 79 -2.37 -5.58 18.38
C ASP A 79 -1.44 -5.65 17.13
N ALA A 80 -0.88 -6.83 16.85
CA ALA A 80 0.08 -7.04 15.78
C ALA A 80 -0.63 -7.48 14.50
N ASP A 81 -0.78 -6.56 13.56
CA ASP A 81 -1.37 -6.84 12.26
C ASP A 81 -0.37 -7.50 11.29
N THR A 82 -0.78 -8.62 10.69
CA THR A 82 0.00 -9.31 9.67
C THR A 82 -0.52 -8.97 8.28
N PHE A 83 0.30 -8.28 7.48
CA PHE A 83 0.00 -8.02 6.07
C PHE A 83 0.78 -8.95 5.14
N ARG A 84 0.08 -9.55 4.18
CA ARG A 84 0.69 -10.27 3.05
C ARG A 84 0.55 -9.42 1.79
N VAL A 85 1.67 -9.19 1.09
CA VAL A 85 1.69 -8.53 -0.23
C VAL A 85 2.16 -9.53 -1.28
N THR A 86 1.43 -9.63 -2.39
CA THR A 86 1.85 -10.45 -3.53
C THR A 86 1.85 -9.61 -4.81
N PHE A 87 2.86 -9.85 -5.65
CA PHE A 87 3.04 -9.22 -6.96
C PHE A 87 3.87 -10.13 -7.87
N PRO A 88 3.87 -9.92 -9.20
CA PRO A 88 4.68 -10.68 -10.13
C PRO A 88 6.17 -10.47 -9.84
N PRO A 89 7.02 -11.49 -10.05
CA PRO A 89 8.46 -11.36 -9.83
C PRO A 89 9.09 -10.29 -10.73
N THR A 90 8.55 -10.12 -11.94
CA THR A 90 8.98 -9.14 -12.94
C THR A 90 8.60 -7.70 -12.62
N LEU A 91 7.81 -7.45 -11.57
CA LEU A 91 7.44 -6.10 -11.18
C LEU A 91 8.71 -5.30 -10.78
N PRO A 92 8.89 -4.06 -11.28
CA PRO A 92 10.06 -3.26 -10.92
C PRO A 92 10.23 -3.10 -9.41
N VAL A 93 11.48 -3.09 -8.93
CA VAL A 93 11.78 -2.96 -7.50
C VAL A 93 11.20 -1.67 -6.91
N THR A 94 11.29 -0.56 -7.64
CA THR A 94 10.68 0.72 -7.27
C THR A 94 9.18 0.58 -7.03
N SER A 95 8.45 -0.08 -7.94
CA SER A 95 7.01 -0.33 -7.80
C SER A 95 6.68 -1.20 -6.59
N LYS A 96 7.50 -2.23 -6.30
CA LYS A 96 7.37 -3.05 -5.09
C LYS A 96 7.52 -2.20 -3.82
N MET A 97 8.50 -1.29 -3.79
CA MET A 97 8.70 -0.39 -2.65
C MET A 97 7.50 0.55 -2.43
N ILE A 98 6.92 1.10 -3.50
CA ILE A 98 5.75 1.99 -3.37
C ILE A 98 4.52 1.20 -2.89
N LEU A 99 4.36 -0.08 -3.28
CA LEU A 99 3.29 -0.94 -2.76
C LEU A 99 3.46 -1.22 -1.26
N ILE A 100 4.68 -1.45 -0.80
CA ILE A 100 4.98 -1.60 0.64
C ILE A 100 4.65 -0.31 1.39
N ALA A 101 5.01 0.86 0.84
CA ALA A 101 4.61 2.15 1.41
C ALA A 101 3.08 2.31 1.47
N ALA A 102 2.36 1.78 0.47
CA ALA A 102 0.89 1.80 0.47
C ALA A 102 0.29 0.94 1.58
N VAL A 103 0.93 -0.18 1.96
CA VAL A 103 0.50 -1.01 3.10
C VAL A 103 0.53 -0.19 4.39
N PHE A 104 1.64 0.50 4.66
CA PHE A 104 1.75 1.34 5.86
C PHE A 104 0.72 2.48 5.88
N LEU A 105 0.46 3.12 4.73
CA LEU A 105 -0.56 4.17 4.66
C LEU A 105 -1.99 3.62 4.86
N ILE A 106 -2.27 2.41 4.35
CA ILE A 106 -3.56 1.72 4.58
C ILE A 106 -3.74 1.43 6.07
N ASP A 107 -2.69 0.90 6.70
CA ASP A 107 -2.68 0.59 8.13
C ASP A 107 -2.92 1.85 8.96
N PHE A 108 -2.11 2.89 8.74
CA PHE A 108 -2.23 4.17 9.44
C PHE A 108 -3.63 4.79 9.36
N ILE A 109 -4.29 4.74 8.19
CA ILE A 109 -5.61 5.34 8.00
C ILE A 109 -6.74 4.45 8.50
N ALA A 110 -6.57 3.13 8.45
CA ALA A 110 -7.56 2.20 8.99
C ALA A 110 -7.67 2.30 10.52
N PHE A 111 -6.62 2.83 11.17
CA PHE A 111 -6.48 2.95 12.62
C PHE A 111 -6.29 4.40 13.08
N GLU A 112 -6.85 5.38 12.36
CA GLU A 112 -6.98 6.74 12.91
C GLU A 112 -7.84 6.67 14.19
N ASP A 113 -7.13 6.80 15.32
CA ASP A 113 -7.48 6.81 16.75
C ASP A 113 -8.95 6.64 17.18
N ASN A 114 -9.13 5.68 18.10
CA ASN A 114 -10.16 5.64 19.14
C ASN A 114 -9.69 6.42 20.37
#